data_AF-A0A317Z750-F1
#
_entry.id   AF-A0A317Z750-F1
#
_cell.length_a   1.000
_cell.length_b   1.000
_cell.length_c   1.000
_cell.angle_alpha   90.00
_cell.angle_beta   90.00
_cell.angle_gamma   90.00
#
_symmetry.space_group_name_H-M   'P 1'
#
loop_
_entity.id
_entity.type
_entity.pdbx_description
1 polymer ?
#
loop_
_entity_poly.entity_id
_entity_poly.type
_entity_poly.pdbx_seq_one_letter_code
_entity_poly.pdbx_strand_id
1 'polypeptide(L)'
;DTVLYLMAYHHRISEKEKKEAQDTPITENLVQRSAEDRQIKPDDDSEQYNSYVNFVKQELMNNPEFKGQNLSDILNSGIKIYTYMDKDAQNSLQNRIDNGGYYKNEDQMVGSTIVDSQTGALVAISGGRNYKDVVERNQATDAHPTGSTLKPFLAY
;
A
#
# COMPACT_ATOMS: atom_id res chain seq x y z
N ASP A 1 -4.55 25.31 18.81
CA ASP A 1 -5.03 25.99 20.05
C ASP A 1 -4.85 25.21 21.34
N THR A 2 -5.36 23.98 21.48
CA THR A 2 -5.31 23.23 22.76
C THR A 2 -3.90 23.10 23.35
N VAL A 3 -2.90 22.81 22.52
CA VAL A 3 -1.50 22.71 22.96
C VAL A 3 -0.95 24.06 23.44
N LEU A 4 -1.21 25.15 22.70
CA LEU A 4 -0.78 26.52 23.07
C LEU A 4 -1.42 26.95 24.41
N TYR A 5 -2.70 26.65 24.61
CA TYR A 5 -3.37 26.87 25.89
C TYR A 5 -2.71 26.13 27.04
N LEU A 6 -2.43 24.84 26.87
CA LEU A 6 -1.77 24.02 27.91
C LEU A 6 -0.35 24.52 28.22
N MET A 7 0.39 24.99 27.21
CA MET A 7 1.72 25.56 27.43
C MET A 7 1.68 26.84 28.28
N ALA A 8 0.71 27.73 28.05
CA ALA A 8 0.53 28.92 28.86
C ALA A 8 0.06 28.57 30.29
N TYR A 9 -0.90 27.64 30.40
CA TYR A 9 -1.42 27.13 31.67
C TYR A 9 -0.31 26.50 32.53
N HIS A 10 0.61 25.76 31.92
CA HIS A 10 1.77 25.18 32.59
C HIS A 10 3.00 26.12 32.66
N HIS A 11 2.80 27.42 32.40
CA HIS A 11 3.83 28.47 32.48
C HIS A 11 5.08 28.21 31.63
N ARG A 12 4.93 27.48 30.50
CA ARG A 12 6.00 27.26 29.52
C ARG A 12 6.15 28.41 28.53
N ILE A 13 5.07 29.19 28.35
CA ILE A 13 5.02 30.43 27.58
C ILE A 13 4.17 31.46 28.32
N SER A 14 4.34 32.74 28.01
CA SER A 14 3.49 33.82 28.53
C SER A 14 2.15 33.90 27.77
N GLU A 15 1.15 34.54 28.38
CA GLU A 15 -0.16 34.80 27.74
C GLU A 15 -0.03 35.64 26.46
N LYS A 16 0.97 36.52 26.40
CA LYS A 16 1.27 37.34 25.22
C LYS A 16 1.80 36.47 24.08
N GLU A 17 2.80 35.63 24.35
CA GLU A 17 3.37 34.70 23.37
C GLU A 17 2.34 33.68 22.88
N LYS A 18 1.44 33.23 23.76
CA LYS A 18 0.31 32.37 23.36
C LYS A 18 -0.54 33.05 22.30
N LYS A 19 -0.94 34.30 22.55
CA LYS A 19 -1.84 35.04 21.64
C LYS A 19 -1.18 35.30 20.29
N GLU A 20 0.09 35.73 20.29
CA GLU A 20 0.87 35.92 19.07
C GLU A 20 1.01 34.61 18.26
N ALA A 21 1.27 33.49 18.93
CA ALA A 21 1.37 32.18 18.27
C ALA A 21 0.02 31.65 17.75
N GLN A 22 -1.10 31.97 18.40
CA GLN A 22 -2.44 31.62 17.92
C GLN A 22 -2.85 32.42 16.68
N ASP A 23 -2.41 33.67 16.59
CA ASP A 23 -2.67 34.52 15.43
C ASP A 23 -1.83 34.14 14.21
N THR A 24 -0.84 33.25 14.37
CA THR A 24 -0.01 32.73 13.27
C THR A 24 -0.72 31.57 12.54
N PRO A 25 -0.97 31.66 11.22
CA PRO A 25 -1.63 30.60 10.48
C PRO A 25 -0.82 29.29 10.46
N ILE A 26 -1.43 28.18 10.86
CA ILE A 26 -0.80 26.84 10.85
C ILE A 26 -0.34 26.40 9.44
N THR A 27 -0.91 27.02 8.40
CA THR A 27 -0.64 26.70 7.00
C THR A 27 0.50 27.51 6.39
N GLU A 28 1.05 28.52 7.07
CA GLU A 28 2.00 29.48 6.51
C GLU A 28 3.25 28.81 5.91
N ASN A 29 3.72 27.71 6.54
CA ASN A 29 4.86 26.92 6.08
C ASN A 29 4.50 25.44 5.83
N LEU A 30 3.22 25.15 5.61
CA LEU A 30 2.79 23.78 5.37
C LEU A 30 3.23 23.34 3.96
N VAL A 31 4.13 22.35 3.90
CA VAL A 31 4.57 21.76 2.64
C VAL A 31 3.37 21.11 1.96
N GLN A 32 3.00 21.62 0.79
CA GLN A 32 1.94 21.05 -0.03
C GLN A 32 2.37 19.68 -0.56
N ARG A 33 1.52 18.67 -0.36
CA ARG A 33 1.76 17.29 -0.78
C ARG A 33 0.46 16.69 -1.30
N SER A 34 0.52 15.93 -2.40
CA SER A 34 -0.63 15.19 -2.90
C SER A 34 -0.98 13.98 -2.01
N ALA A 35 -2.05 13.25 -2.36
CA ALA A 35 -2.32 11.96 -1.72
C ALA A 35 -1.26 10.91 -2.09
N GLU A 36 -0.69 10.95 -3.30
CA GLU A 36 0.41 10.07 -3.69
C GLU A 36 1.69 10.40 -2.91
N ASP A 37 2.00 11.70 -2.74
CA ASP A 37 3.23 12.14 -2.06
C ASP A 37 3.29 11.72 -0.59
N ARG A 38 2.14 11.59 0.08
CA ARG A 38 2.05 11.28 1.51
C ARG A 38 2.18 9.79 1.83
N GLN A 39 2.13 8.94 0.83
CA GLN A 39 2.17 7.50 1.01
C GLN A 39 3.62 6.99 1.15
N ILE A 40 3.80 5.89 1.89
CA ILE A 40 5.11 5.29 2.14
C ILE A 40 5.57 4.58 0.87
N LYS A 41 6.61 5.13 0.22
CA LYS A 41 7.25 4.49 -0.94
C LYS A 41 8.24 3.42 -0.46
N PRO A 42 8.22 2.21 -1.05
CA PRO A 42 9.29 1.23 -0.82
C PRO A 42 10.61 1.73 -1.43
N ASP A 43 11.74 1.26 -0.89
CA ASP A 43 13.07 1.43 -1.53
C ASP A 43 13.09 0.68 -2.88
N ASP A 44 13.67 1.30 -3.91
CA ASP A 44 13.76 0.78 -5.29
C ASP A 44 14.50 -0.58 -5.39
N ASP A 45 15.23 -1.00 -4.36
CA ASP A 45 16.01 -2.25 -4.36
C ASP A 45 15.14 -3.54 -4.26
N SER A 46 13.82 -3.41 -4.18
CA SER A 46 12.90 -4.54 -3.97
C SER A 46 11.59 -4.45 -4.75
N GLU A 47 11.59 -3.75 -5.89
CA GLU A 47 10.40 -3.50 -6.71
C GLU A 47 9.60 -4.78 -7.04
N GLN A 48 10.29 -5.91 -7.18
CA GLN A 48 9.66 -7.19 -7.49
C GLN A 48 8.73 -7.75 -6.41
N TYR A 49 8.80 -7.22 -5.19
CA TYR A 49 7.90 -7.57 -4.10
C TYR A 49 6.78 -6.56 -3.89
N ASN A 50 6.76 -5.44 -4.62
CA ASN A 50 5.78 -4.35 -4.43
C ASN A 50 4.33 -4.85 -4.45
N SER A 51 4.01 -5.71 -5.42
CA SER A 51 2.66 -6.30 -5.56
C SER A 51 2.28 -7.15 -4.35
N TYR A 52 3.24 -7.92 -3.83
CA TYR A 52 3.02 -8.80 -2.67
C TYR A 52 2.90 -7.98 -1.39
N VAL A 53 3.76 -6.97 -1.21
CA VAL A 53 3.70 -6.05 -0.07
C VAL A 53 2.40 -5.27 -0.05
N ASN A 54 1.89 -4.82 -1.21
CA ASN A 54 0.59 -4.18 -1.34
C ASN A 54 -0.53 -5.10 -0.83
N PHE A 55 -0.54 -6.37 -1.25
CA PHE A 55 -1.51 -7.35 -0.78
C PHE A 55 -1.42 -7.59 0.73
N VAL A 56 -0.21 -7.75 1.27
CA VAL A 56 0.03 -7.94 2.72
C VAL A 56 -0.50 -6.75 3.52
N LYS A 57 -0.29 -5.51 3.05
CA LYS A 57 -0.83 -4.31 3.70
C LYS A 57 -2.36 -4.33 3.73
N GLN A 58 -3.00 -4.74 2.63
CA GLN A 58 -4.46 -4.86 2.57
C GLN A 58 -4.98 -5.94 3.52
N GLU A 59 -4.37 -7.12 3.52
CA GLU A 59 -4.77 -8.23 4.40
C GLU A 59 -4.56 -7.89 5.88
N LEU A 60 -3.43 -7.26 6.22
CA LEU A 60 -3.12 -6.84 7.60
C LEU A 60 -4.19 -5.91 8.18
N MET A 61 -4.66 -4.94 7.38
CA MET A 61 -5.70 -3.99 7.81
C MET A 61 -7.09 -4.63 7.93
N ASN A 62 -7.32 -5.76 7.26
CA ASN A 62 -8.57 -6.52 7.36
C ASN A 62 -8.61 -7.39 8.62
N ASN A 63 -7.49 -7.63 9.29
CA ASN A 63 -7.44 -8.38 10.52
C ASN A 63 -8.14 -7.59 11.67
N PRO A 64 -9.05 -8.23 12.44
CA PRO A 64 -9.72 -7.60 13.58
C PRO A 64 -8.81 -6.92 14.60
N GLU A 65 -7.60 -7.44 14.84
CA GLU A 65 -6.64 -6.86 15.81
C GLU A 65 -6.14 -5.47 15.40
N PHE A 66 -6.00 -5.24 14.10
CA PHE A 66 -5.48 -4.01 13.52
C PHE A 66 -6.57 -3.07 13.01
N LYS A 67 -7.83 -3.51 13.08
CA LYS A 67 -8.98 -2.76 12.60
C LYS A 67 -9.16 -1.45 13.38
N GLY A 68 -9.13 -0.33 12.67
CA GLY A 68 -9.28 1.01 13.25
C GLY A 68 -7.97 1.67 13.70
N GLN A 69 -6.84 0.96 13.61
CA GLN A 69 -5.52 1.56 13.75
C GLN A 69 -5.05 2.17 12.42
N ASN A 70 -4.06 3.04 12.46
CA ASN A 70 -3.45 3.58 11.24
C ASN A 70 -2.40 2.60 10.69
N LEU A 71 -2.46 2.28 9.40
CA LEU A 71 -1.50 1.37 8.76
C LEU A 71 -0.05 1.84 8.96
N SER A 72 0.21 3.14 8.86
CA SER A 72 1.55 3.69 9.04
C SER A 72 2.08 3.46 10.46
N ASP A 73 1.23 3.59 11.47
CA ASP A 73 1.63 3.36 12.87
C ASP A 73 1.98 1.88 13.09
N ILE A 74 1.18 0.97 12.52
CA ILE A 74 1.43 -0.48 12.59
C ILE A 74 2.75 -0.83 11.91
N LEU A 75 2.99 -0.36 10.69
CA LEU A 75 4.22 -0.64 9.95
C LEU A 75 5.46 -0.09 10.65
N ASN A 76 5.33 1.01 11.40
CA ASN A 76 6.42 1.61 12.18
C ASN A 76 6.56 1.06 13.61
N SER A 77 5.67 0.16 14.05
CA SER A 77 5.68 -0.40 15.41
C SER A 77 6.66 -1.56 15.63
N GLY A 78 7.40 -1.96 14.58
CA GLY A 78 8.40 -3.03 14.65
C GLY A 78 7.84 -4.45 14.54
N ILE A 79 6.63 -4.61 13.99
CA ILE A 79 6.06 -5.93 13.73
C ILE A 79 6.90 -6.75 12.74
N LYS A 80 6.78 -8.07 12.83
CA LYS A 80 7.34 -9.01 11.87
C LYS A 80 6.21 -9.80 11.22
N ILE A 81 6.11 -9.71 9.90
CA ILE A 81 5.09 -10.39 9.11
C ILE A 81 5.71 -11.63 8.48
N TYR A 82 5.08 -12.78 8.69
CA TYR A 82 5.46 -14.05 8.07
C TYR A 82 4.40 -14.41 7.03
N THR A 83 4.83 -14.70 5.81
CA THR A 83 3.94 -14.94 4.67
C THR A 83 4.22 -16.30 4.04
N TYR A 84 3.34 -16.71 3.12
CA TYR A 84 3.51 -17.91 2.29
C TYR A 84 4.25 -17.61 0.98
N MET A 85 4.88 -16.45 0.87
CA MET A 85 5.57 -16.04 -0.35
C MET A 85 6.70 -17.01 -0.67
N ASP A 86 6.69 -17.54 -1.90
CA ASP A 86 7.86 -18.18 -2.46
C ASP A 86 8.68 -17.12 -3.20
N LYS A 87 9.90 -16.87 -2.71
CA LYS A 87 10.78 -15.84 -3.24
C LYS A 87 11.12 -16.06 -4.71
N ASP A 88 11.37 -17.31 -5.11
CA ASP A 88 11.79 -17.63 -6.47
C ASP A 88 10.61 -17.55 -7.43
N ALA A 89 9.43 -18.01 -7.01
CA ALA A 89 8.20 -17.86 -7.78
C ALA A 89 7.83 -16.38 -7.97
N GLN A 90 7.91 -15.57 -6.91
CA GLN A 90 7.62 -14.14 -6.97
C GLN A 90 8.58 -13.41 -7.91
N ASN A 91 9.89 -13.67 -7.80
CA ASN A 91 10.91 -13.09 -8.68
C ASN A 91 10.69 -13.51 -10.14
N SER A 92 10.40 -14.80 -10.39
CA SER A 92 10.17 -15.30 -11.74
C SER A 92 8.91 -14.68 -12.36
N LEU A 93 7.84 -14.57 -11.57
CA LEU A 93 6.57 -14.00 -12.00
C LEU A 93 6.75 -12.54 -12.42
N GLN A 94 7.32 -11.70 -11.55
CA GLN A 94 7.47 -10.28 -11.85
C GLN A 94 8.43 -10.07 -13.03
N ASN A 95 9.57 -10.78 -13.06
CA ASN A 95 10.52 -10.67 -14.18
C ASN A 95 9.88 -11.01 -15.53
N ARG A 96 9.07 -12.09 -15.59
CA ARG A 96 8.34 -12.45 -16.81
C ARG A 96 7.37 -11.36 -17.22
N ILE A 97 6.64 -10.81 -16.26
CA ILE A 97 5.67 -9.74 -16.49
C ILE A 97 6.38 -8.48 -17.02
N ASP A 98 7.49 -8.07 -16.45
CA ASP A 98 8.19 -6.85 -16.86
C ASP A 98 8.88 -7.01 -18.22
N ASN A 99 9.48 -8.17 -18.48
CA ASN A 99 10.33 -8.39 -19.66
C ASN A 99 9.66 -9.23 -20.77
N GLY A 100 8.35 -9.45 -20.66
CA GLY A 100 7.59 -10.27 -21.60
C GLY A 100 7.42 -9.64 -22.99
N GLY A 101 7.73 -10.38 -24.05
CA GLY A 101 7.51 -9.94 -25.45
C GLY A 101 6.07 -10.07 -25.97
N TYR A 102 5.09 -10.23 -25.08
CA TYR A 102 3.69 -10.54 -25.41
C TYR A 102 2.74 -9.35 -25.27
N TYR A 103 3.28 -8.15 -25.03
CA TYR A 103 2.51 -6.92 -25.00
C TYR A 103 2.46 -6.30 -26.40
N LYS A 104 1.26 -5.93 -26.84
CA LYS A 104 1.07 -5.24 -28.11
C LYS A 104 1.57 -3.79 -28.04
N ASN A 105 1.42 -3.14 -26.89
CA ASN A 105 1.78 -1.75 -26.64
C ASN A 105 1.93 -1.48 -25.12
N GLU A 106 2.30 -0.25 -24.77
CA GLU A 106 2.48 0.18 -23.37
C GLU A 106 1.18 0.29 -22.56
N ASP A 107 0.03 0.41 -23.23
CA ASP A 107 -1.27 0.52 -22.55
C ASP A 107 -1.82 -0.84 -22.08
N GLN A 108 -1.22 -1.95 -22.53
CA GLN A 108 -1.66 -3.29 -22.16
C GLN A 108 -1.32 -3.60 -20.70
N MET A 109 -2.34 -3.86 -19.89
CA MET A 109 -2.22 -4.18 -18.47
C MET A 109 -2.28 -5.69 -18.23
N VAL A 110 -1.68 -6.15 -17.12
CA VAL A 110 -1.71 -7.55 -16.68
C VAL A 110 -1.85 -7.59 -15.16
N GLY A 111 -2.63 -8.55 -14.66
CA GLY A 111 -2.67 -8.93 -13.26
C GLY A 111 -2.55 -10.44 -13.17
N SER A 112 -1.71 -10.93 -12.27
CA SER A 112 -1.47 -12.37 -12.11
C SER A 112 -1.32 -12.75 -10.65
N THR A 113 -1.93 -13.88 -10.29
CA THR A 113 -1.94 -14.44 -8.93
C THR A 113 -1.64 -15.92 -9.02
N ILE A 114 -0.66 -16.38 -8.23
CA ILE A 114 -0.30 -17.78 -8.08
C ILE A 114 -0.60 -18.19 -6.64
N VAL A 115 -1.46 -19.20 -6.51
CA VAL A 115 -1.87 -19.77 -5.23
C VAL A 115 -1.49 -21.23 -5.15
N ASP A 116 -1.20 -21.70 -3.95
CA ASP A 116 -1.05 -23.11 -3.67
C ASP A 116 -2.43 -23.80 -3.79
N SER A 117 -2.52 -24.86 -4.61
CA SER A 117 -3.81 -25.49 -4.93
C SER A 117 -4.41 -26.29 -3.77
N GLN A 118 -3.61 -26.69 -2.78
CA GLN A 118 -4.08 -27.50 -1.65
C GLN A 118 -4.54 -26.62 -0.48
N THR A 119 -3.82 -25.52 -0.23
CA THR A 119 -4.00 -24.65 0.93
C THR A 119 -4.71 -23.34 0.57
N GLY A 120 -4.70 -22.94 -0.70
CA GLY A 120 -5.17 -21.63 -1.16
C GLY A 120 -4.23 -20.47 -0.80
N ALA A 121 -3.05 -20.77 -0.24
CA ALA A 121 -2.10 -19.76 0.20
C ALA A 121 -1.52 -18.97 -0.99
N LEU A 122 -1.31 -17.66 -0.80
CA LEU A 122 -0.73 -16.81 -1.83
C LEU A 122 0.78 -17.03 -1.94
N VAL A 123 1.21 -17.63 -3.05
CA VAL A 123 2.61 -17.97 -3.31
C VAL A 123 3.33 -16.82 -4.00
N ALA A 124 2.70 -16.22 -5.01
CA ALA A 124 3.22 -15.08 -5.75
C ALA A 124 2.09 -14.24 -6.36
N ILE A 125 2.30 -12.94 -6.51
CA ILE A 125 1.34 -12.00 -7.10
C ILE A 125 2.05 -10.89 -7.84
N SER A 126 1.47 -10.44 -8.95
CA SER A 126 1.94 -9.27 -9.69
C SER A 126 0.75 -8.42 -10.13
N GLY A 127 0.76 -7.15 -9.70
CA GLY A 127 -0.26 -6.17 -10.00
C GLY A 127 -0.09 -5.47 -11.34
N GLY A 128 0.99 -5.74 -12.09
CA GLY A 128 1.28 -5.05 -13.34
C GLY A 128 2.76 -5.10 -13.74
N ARG A 129 3.04 -4.54 -14.92
CA ARG A 129 4.41 -4.28 -15.39
C ARG A 129 5.02 -3.14 -14.57
N ASN A 130 6.26 -3.32 -14.13
CA ASN A 130 7.03 -2.37 -13.34
C ASN A 130 6.23 -1.84 -12.14
N TYR A 131 5.49 -2.74 -11.48
CA TYR A 131 4.46 -2.36 -10.53
C TYR A 131 5.03 -1.53 -9.37
N LYS A 132 4.48 -0.33 -9.18
CA LYS A 132 4.80 0.52 -8.04
C LYS A 132 3.62 0.55 -7.08
N ASP A 133 3.86 0.06 -5.86
CA ASP A 133 2.91 0.21 -4.77
C ASP A 133 2.51 1.68 -4.66
N VAL A 134 1.28 1.95 -4.20
CA VAL A 134 0.71 3.30 -3.99
C VAL A 134 0.37 4.09 -5.27
N VAL A 135 1.20 4.01 -6.31
CA VAL A 135 1.03 4.78 -7.55
C VAL A 135 0.09 4.06 -8.51
N GLU A 136 0.16 2.73 -8.52
CA GLU A 136 -0.53 1.91 -9.50
C GLU A 136 -1.64 1.05 -8.88
N ARG A 137 -2.71 0.90 -9.66
CA ARG A 137 -3.77 -0.05 -9.35
C ARG A 137 -3.25 -1.47 -9.51
N ASN A 138 -3.37 -2.26 -8.43
CA ASN A 138 -2.99 -3.66 -8.44
C ASN A 138 -4.01 -4.47 -9.27
N GLN A 139 -3.68 -4.73 -10.53
CA GLN A 139 -4.59 -5.37 -11.47
C GLN A 139 -4.95 -6.81 -11.06
N ALA A 140 -4.18 -7.44 -10.18
CA ALA A 140 -4.44 -8.79 -9.68
C ALA A 140 -5.52 -8.83 -8.58
N THR A 141 -5.78 -7.72 -7.88
CA THR A 141 -6.81 -7.63 -6.83
C THR A 141 -8.04 -6.86 -7.27
N ASP A 142 -7.95 -6.13 -8.37
CA ASP A 142 -9.07 -5.40 -8.96
C ASP A 142 -10.07 -6.31 -9.67
N ALA A 143 -11.35 -5.93 -9.64
CA ALA A 143 -12.41 -6.65 -10.33
C ALA A 143 -12.43 -6.32 -11.83
N HIS A 144 -12.43 -7.37 -12.67
CA HIS A 144 -12.49 -7.25 -14.13
C HIS A 144 -13.63 -8.11 -14.70
N PRO A 145 -14.20 -7.74 -15.87
CA PRO A 145 -15.14 -8.60 -16.58
C PRO A 145 -14.54 -9.98 -16.87
N THR A 146 -15.20 -11.04 -16.39
CA THR A 146 -14.66 -12.41 -16.38
C THR A 146 -14.90 -13.19 -17.68
N GLY A 147 -15.85 -12.76 -18.51
CA GLY A 147 -16.20 -13.45 -19.75
C GLY A 147 -16.58 -14.93 -19.49
N SER A 148 -15.96 -15.86 -20.22
CA SER A 148 -16.29 -17.30 -20.12
C SER A 148 -15.65 -18.03 -18.93
N THR A 149 -14.82 -17.38 -18.11
CA THR A 149 -14.10 -18.07 -17.02
C THR A 149 -15.02 -18.54 -15.89
N LEU A 150 -16.22 -17.96 -15.75
CA LEU A 150 -17.18 -18.36 -14.73
C LEU A 150 -18.07 -19.56 -15.11
N LYS A 151 -18.01 -20.04 -16.36
CA LYS A 151 -18.88 -21.14 -16.84
C LYS A 151 -18.81 -22.40 -15.95
N PRO A 152 -17.62 -22.87 -15.49
CA PRO A 152 -17.55 -24.05 -14.63
C PRO A 152 -18.23 -23.90 -13.25
N PHE A 153 -18.53 -22.67 -12.81
CA PHE A 153 -19.18 -22.44 -11.52
C PHE A 153 -20.69 -22.20 -11.64
N LEU A 154 -21.15 -21.75 -12.81
CA LEU A 154 -22.53 -21.27 -13.00
C LEU A 154 -23.37 -22.11 -13.96
N ALA A 155 -22.75 -22.96 -14.79
CA ALA A 155 -23.45 -23.64 -15.88
C ALA A 155 -23.25 -25.15 -15.94
N TYR A 156 -22.00 -25.65 -15.82
CA TYR A 156 -21.69 -27.07 -15.92
C TYR A 156 -21.71 -27.75 -14.55
#